data_AF-A0A526QFR5-F1
#
_entry.id   AF-A0A526QFR5-F1
#
_cell.length_a   1.000
_cell.length_b   1.000
_cell.length_c   1.000
_cell.angle_alpha   90.00
_cell.angle_beta   90.00
_cell.angle_gamma   90.00
#
_symmetry.space_group_name_H-M   'P 1'
#
loop_
_entity.id
_entity.type
_entity.pdbx_description
1 polymer ?
#
loop_
_entity_poly.entity_id
_entity_poly.type
_entity_poly.pdbx_seq_one_letter_code
_entity_poly.pdbx_strand_id
1 'polypeptide(L)' 'MKRSTGTGGTQSSTLRDEVPWSESLTNYDRKHFKIYLRILDACADSASLEEMADLILGIDPDLEPVRARQAVRS' A
#
# COMPACT_ATOMS: atom_id res chain seq x y z
N MET A 1 -15.23 30.36 5.34
CA MET A 1 -15.24 30.07 6.80
C MET A 1 -16.39 29.09 7.06
N LYS A 2 -16.23 27.78 7.19
CA LYS A 2 -15.19 26.97 7.84
C LYS A 2 -15.17 25.60 7.13
N ARG A 3 -14.02 25.09 6.69
CA ARG A 3 -13.87 23.67 6.34
C ARG A 3 -13.38 22.98 7.60
N SER A 4 -14.26 22.17 8.18
CA SER A 4 -13.98 21.38 9.36
C SER A 4 -12.83 20.42 9.07
N THR A 5 -11.74 20.60 9.78
CA THR A 5 -10.61 19.68 9.86
C THR A 5 -11.05 18.41 10.56
N GLY A 6 -11.46 17.42 9.77
CA GLY A 6 -11.54 16.03 10.20
C GLY A 6 -10.25 15.33 9.81
N THR A 7 -9.16 15.55 10.55
CA THR A 7 -7.95 14.72 10.47
C THR A 7 -8.28 13.37 11.13
N GLY A 8 -9.06 12.54 10.44
CA GLY A 8 -9.01 11.11 10.62
C GLY A 8 -7.70 10.67 9.98
N GLY A 9 -6.66 10.50 10.80
CA GLY A 9 -5.41 9.93 10.33
C GLY A 9 -5.67 8.53 9.78
N THR A 10 -5.91 8.44 8.48
CA THR A 10 -5.68 7.21 7.72
C THR A 10 -4.22 6.90 8.00
N GLN A 11 -3.97 5.91 8.86
CA GLN A 11 -2.63 5.37 9.03
C GLN A 11 -2.23 4.86 7.65
N SER A 12 -1.51 5.69 6.90
CA SER A 12 -0.92 5.32 5.62
C SER A 12 0.10 4.25 5.97
N SER A 13 -0.35 3.01 5.83
CA SER A 13 0.45 1.84 6.08
C SER A 13 1.25 1.57 4.82
N THR A 14 2.23 2.44 4.58
CA THR A 14 3.06 2.35 3.38
C THR A 14 3.94 1.12 3.50
N LEU A 15 3.84 0.21 2.53
CA LEU A 15 4.82 -0.86 2.38
C LEU A 15 6.19 -0.24 2.12
N ARG A 16 7.23 -0.92 2.61
CA ARG A 16 8.60 -0.51 2.30
C ARG A 16 8.91 -0.94 0.88
N ASP A 17 9.72 -0.14 0.21
CA ASP A 17 10.21 -0.44 -1.13
C ASP A 17 10.99 -1.78 -1.14
N GLU A 18 11.65 -2.09 -0.02
CA GLU A 18 12.25 -3.39 0.26
C GLU A 18 11.68 -4.00 1.55
N VAL A 19 11.06 -5.16 1.43
CA VAL A 19 10.53 -5.94 2.55
C VAL A 19 11.61 -6.85 3.15
N PRO A 20 11.62 -7.06 4.48
CA PRO A 20 12.60 -7.92 5.12
C PRO A 20 12.39 -9.39 4.70
N TRP A 21 13.40 -9.99 4.10
CA TRP A 21 13.35 -11.41 3.73
C TRP A 21 13.52 -12.32 4.94
N SER A 22 12.70 -13.38 5.02
CA SER A 22 12.80 -14.45 6.01
C SER A 22 12.12 -15.71 5.48
N GLU A 23 12.57 -16.88 5.95
CA GLU A 23 11.92 -18.17 5.68
C GLU A 23 10.57 -18.33 6.40
N SER A 24 10.22 -17.39 7.29
CA SER A 24 8.99 -17.41 8.09
C SER A 24 8.32 -16.04 8.15
N LEU A 25 7.01 -16.01 8.45
CA LEU A 25 6.27 -14.76 8.61
C LEU A 25 6.86 -13.89 9.72
N THR A 26 7.35 -12.72 9.32
CA THR A 26 7.95 -11.74 10.20
C THR A 26 6.88 -10.90 10.92
N ASN A 27 7.31 -10.15 11.94
CA ASN A 27 6.44 -9.13 12.55
C ASN A 27 6.04 -8.04 11.54
N TYR A 28 6.87 -7.80 10.52
CA TYR A 28 6.53 -6.90 9.43
C TYR A 28 5.33 -7.44 8.66
N ASP A 29 5.33 -8.72 8.28
CA ASP A 29 4.23 -9.34 7.53
C ASP A 29 2.94 -9.34 8.34
N ARG A 30 3.02 -9.66 9.64
CA ARG A 30 1.86 -9.66 10.53
C ARG A 30 1.24 -8.26 10.67
N LYS A 31 2.08 -7.22 10.71
CA LYS A 31 1.61 -5.83 10.78
C LYS A 31 0.95 -5.37 9.48
N HIS A 32 1.43 -5.85 8.34
CA HIS A 32 0.96 -5.44 7.01
C HIS A 32 -0.02 -6.44 6.38
N PHE A 33 -0.42 -7.50 7.10
CA PHE A 33 -1.26 -8.58 6.59
C PHE A 33 -2.55 -8.10 5.91
N LYS A 34 -3.22 -7.09 6.48
CA LYS A 34 -4.44 -6.51 5.88
C LYS A 34 -4.19 -5.84 4.53
N ILE A 35 -3.01 -5.26 4.32
CA ILE A 35 -2.63 -4.60 3.07
C ILE A 35 -2.42 -5.66 2.00
N TYR A 36 -1.69 -6.74 2.33
CA TYR A 36 -1.50 -7.87 1.41
C TYR A 36 -2.84 -8.45 0.96
N LEU A 37 -3.80 -8.62 1.87
CA LEU A 37 -5.15 -9.07 1.51
C LEU A 37 -5.87 -8.09 0.57
N ARG A 38 -5.75 -6.77 0.80
CA ARG A 38 -6.36 -5.77 -0.09
C ARG A 38 -5.72 -5.75 -1.48
N ILE A 39 -4.42 -5.96 -1.58
CA ILE A 39 -3.73 -6.10 -2.86
C ILE A 39 -4.23 -7.34 -3.59
N LEU A 40 -4.36 -8.49 -2.91
CA LEU A 40 -4.90 -9.71 -3.51
C LEU A 40 -6.34 -9.56 -4.00
N ASP A 41 -7.18 -8.87 -3.23
CA ASP A 41 -8.56 -8.54 -3.60
C ASP A 41 -8.62 -7.64 -4.85
N ALA A 42 -7.82 -6.58 -4.88
CA ALA A 42 -7.72 -5.68 -6.04
C ALA A 42 -7.16 -6.39 -7.28
N CYS A 43 -6.20 -7.32 -7.11
CA CYS A 43 -5.73 -8.18 -8.19
C CYS A 43 -6.83 -9.10 -8.74
N ALA A 44 -7.69 -9.64 -7.87
CA ALA A 44 -8.84 -10.44 -8.29
C ALA A 44 -9.85 -9.60 -9.10
N ASP A 45 -9.98 -8.32 -8.77
CA ASP A 45 -10.77 -7.33 -9.50
C ASP A 45 -10.04 -6.74 -10.73
N SER A 46 -8.86 -7.27 -11.07
CA SER A 46 -8.04 -6.81 -12.20
C SER A 46 -7.62 -5.33 -12.14
N ALA A 47 -7.49 -4.76 -10.94
CA ALA A 47 -6.96 -3.41 -10.76
C ALA A 47 -5.53 -3.30 -11.30
N SER A 48 -5.17 -2.13 -11.80
CA SER A 48 -3.80 -1.82 -12.24
C SER A 48 -2.84 -1.66 -11.05
N LEU A 49 -1.53 -1.77 -11.31
CA LEU A 49 -0.50 -1.52 -10.30
C LEU A 49 -0.57 -0.08 -9.79
N GLU A 50 -0.88 0.84 -10.69
CA GLU A 50 -1.05 2.27 -10.41
C GLU A 50 -2.25 2.51 -9.49
N GLU A 51 -3.41 1.90 -9.76
CA GLU A 51 -4.59 1.99 -8.89
C GLU A 51 -4.34 1.36 -7.51
N MET A 52 -3.65 0.22 -7.45
CA MET A 52 -3.29 -0.40 -6.17
C MET A 52 -2.31 0.47 -5.38
N ALA A 53 -1.32 1.07 -6.04
CA ALA A 53 -0.36 1.97 -5.39
C ALA A 53 -1.05 3.19 -4.78
N ASP A 54 -1.96 3.84 -5.51
CA ASP A 54 -2.67 5.02 -5.02
C ASP A 54 -3.69 4.65 -3.93
N LEU A 55 -4.62 3.74 -4.24
CA LEU A 55 -5.79 3.47 -3.40
C LEU A 55 -5.49 2.60 -2.16
N ILE A 56 -4.45 1.77 -2.22
CA ILE A 56 -4.09 0.86 -1.12
C ILE A 56 -2.85 1.33 -0.38
N LEU A 57 -1.82 1.79 -1.09
CA LEU A 57 -0.54 2.17 -0.49
C LEU A 57 -0.37 3.67 -0.27
N GLY A 58 -1.23 4.50 -0.86
CA GLY A 58 -1.14 5.96 -0.82
C GLY A 58 0.10 6.50 -1.52
N ILE A 59 0.60 5.79 -2.53
CA ILE A 59 1.74 6.19 -3.36
C ILE A 59 1.20 6.70 -4.69
N ASP A 60 1.45 7.97 -4.98
CA ASP A 60 1.05 8.59 -6.23
C ASP A 60 1.92 8.04 -7.39
N PRO A 61 1.33 7.32 -8.36
CA PRO A 61 2.07 6.71 -9.47
C PRO A 61 2.55 7.74 -10.51
N ASP A 62 1.99 8.95 -10.56
CA ASP A 62 2.45 10.01 -11.45
C ASP A 62 3.69 10.71 -10.87
N LEU A 63 3.73 10.89 -9.55
CA LEU A 63 4.85 11.50 -8.84
C LEU A 63 6.00 10.51 -8.58
N GLU A 64 5.70 9.26 -8.24
CA GLU A 64 6.67 8.24 -7.85
C GLU A 64 6.47 6.90 -8.60
N PRO A 65 6.53 6.87 -9.95
CA PRO A 65 6.11 5.72 -10.77
C PRO A 65 6.92 4.44 -10.48
N VAL A 66 8.22 4.56 -10.25
CA VAL A 66 9.09 3.41 -9.98
C VAL A 66 8.74 2.79 -8.63
N ARG A 67 8.58 3.63 -7.61
CA ARG A 67 8.28 3.22 -6.24
C ARG A 67 6.88 2.61 -6.14
N ALA A 68 5.89 3.22 -6.78
CA ALA A 68 4.53 2.69 -6.87
C ALA A 68 4.51 1.24 -7.36
N ARG A 69 5.21 0.95 -8.46
CA ARG A 69 5.29 -0.42 -9.01
C ARG A 69 6.08 -1.38 -8.12
N GLN A 70 7.15 -0.92 -7.48
CA GLN A 70 7.95 -1.77 -6.59
C GLN A 70 7.17 -2.16 -5.33
N ALA A 71 6.50 -1.20 -4.71
CA ALA A 71 5.76 -1.42 -3.47
C ALA A 71 4.54 -2.34 -3.62
N VAL A 72 3.94 -2.45 -4.81
CA VAL A 72 2.84 -3.39 -5.09
C VAL A 72 3.34 -4.81 -5.37
N ARG A 73 4.58 -4.95 -5.84
CA ARG A 73 5.16 -6.24 -6.27
C ARG A 73 5.99 -6.95 -5.17
N SER A 74 6.20 -6.29 -4.03
CA SER A 74 7.09 -6.75 -2.96
C SER A 74 6.50 -7.84 -2.07
#